data_AF-A0A1U7DRQ5-F1
#
_entry.id   AF-A0A1U7DRQ5-F1
#
_cell.length_a   1.000
_cell.length_b   1.000
_cell.length_c   1.000
_cell.angle_alpha   90.00
_cell.angle_beta   90.00
_cell.angle_gamma   90.00
#
_symmetry.space_group_name_H-M   'P 1'
#
loop_
_entity.id
_entity.type
_entity.pdbx_description
1 polymer ?
#
loop_
_entity_poly.entity_id
_entity_poly.type
_entity_poly.pdbx_seq_one_letter_code
_entity_poly.pdbx_strand_id
1 'polypeptide(L)'
;MSEKKIHEDQKYIDGLLKNNAFIIQSIYDKFAPKVVNYIKQNSGSTDEAQDVIQETLIAIYNQASQKKLQLTCPFDAYFFLLCKRKWLNELKKSSNKEVTINEEVLSKDDEAQELAFETSVFSEKQALFSEMFNKLGKACKDLLTATFKIKSMEEVAKSLGVTYAYARKKKSLCIGKLTKMVQGSPKFNQLNN
;
A
#
# COMPACT_ATOMS: atom_id res chain seq x y z
N MET A 1 2.35 -10.08 23.89
CA MET A 1 2.27 -8.91 22.98
C MET A 1 3.53 -8.92 22.15
N SER A 2 3.45 -9.11 20.83
CA SER A 2 4.65 -9.12 19.98
C SER A 2 5.23 -7.72 19.87
N GLU A 3 6.48 -7.54 20.26
CA GLU A 3 7.21 -6.28 20.07
C GLU A 3 7.21 -5.93 18.58
N LYS A 4 6.71 -4.73 18.24
CA LYS A 4 6.71 -4.25 16.85
C LYS A 4 8.15 -3.92 16.46
N LYS A 5 8.78 -4.80 15.68
CA LYS A 5 10.11 -4.57 15.12
C LYS A 5 10.08 -3.32 14.22
N ILE A 6 10.90 -2.33 14.57
CA ILE A 6 11.08 -1.11 13.78
C ILE A 6 11.82 -1.47 12.49
N HIS A 7 11.36 -0.93 11.37
CA HIS A 7 11.96 -1.13 10.06
C HIS A 7 13.20 -0.23 9.89
N GLU A 8 14.20 -0.67 9.12
CA GLU A 8 15.43 0.11 8.86
C GLU A 8 15.17 1.46 8.18
N ASP A 9 14.07 1.54 7.45
CA ASP A 9 13.60 2.76 6.79
C ASP A 9 13.08 3.83 7.77
N GLN A 10 13.06 3.55 9.08
CA GLN A 10 12.84 4.56 10.12
C GLN A 10 13.79 5.77 9.95
N LYS A 11 14.98 5.56 9.36
CA LYS A 11 15.93 6.63 9.00
C LYS A 11 15.30 7.78 8.20
N TYR A 12 14.29 7.50 7.36
CA TYR A 12 13.59 8.53 6.59
C TYR A 12 12.70 9.40 7.47
N ILE A 13 12.01 8.79 8.43
CA ILE A 13 11.18 9.50 9.42
C ILE A 13 12.06 10.35 10.34
N ASP A 14 13.17 9.78 10.82
CA ASP A 14 14.09 10.49 11.71
C ASP A 14 14.81 11.64 11.00
N GLY A 15 15.14 11.45 9.71
CA GLY A 15 15.70 12.49 8.87
C GLY A 15 14.73 13.64 8.61
N LEU A 16 13.44 13.34 8.38
CA LEU A 16 12.37 14.35 8.28
C LEU A 16 12.25 15.15 9.59
N LEU A 17 12.24 14.48 10.75
CA LEU A 17 12.15 15.14 12.06
C LEU A 17 13.32 16.10 12.32
N LYS A 18 14.52 15.72 11.90
CA LYS A 18 15.73 16.53 12.04
C LYS A 18 15.87 17.61 10.96
N ASN A 19 14.88 17.73 10.06
CA ASN A 19 14.93 18.61 8.89
C ASN A 19 16.22 18.41 8.07
N ASN A 20 16.67 17.16 7.92
CA ASN A 20 17.91 16.83 7.23
C ASN A 20 17.68 16.90 5.71
N ALA A 21 18.22 17.94 5.08
CA ALA A 21 18.07 18.19 3.65
C ALA A 21 18.52 17.01 2.77
N PHE A 22 19.58 16.28 3.15
CA PHE A 22 20.06 15.13 2.38
C PHE A 22 19.05 13.98 2.40
N ILE A 23 18.43 13.71 3.55
CA ILE A 23 17.41 12.66 3.66
C ILE A 23 16.14 13.06 2.93
N ILE A 24 15.72 14.33 3.04
CA ILE A 24 14.57 14.86 2.32
C ILE A 24 14.79 14.73 0.82
N GLN A 25 15.95 15.15 0.32
CA GLN A 25 16.29 14.98 -1.10
C GLN A 25 16.26 13.51 -1.52
N SER A 26 16.84 12.61 -0.73
CA SER A 26 16.79 11.17 -1.01
C SER A 26 15.36 10.62 -1.04
N ILE A 27 14.42 11.19 -0.29
CA ILE A 27 13.00 10.78 -0.34
C ILE A 27 12.40 11.17 -1.68
N TYR A 28 12.65 12.41 -2.13
CA TYR A 28 12.19 12.87 -3.44
C TYR A 28 12.80 12.03 -4.56
N ASP A 29 14.12 11.82 -4.57
CA ASP A 29 14.80 11.11 -5.65
C ASP A 29 14.33 9.65 -5.77
N LYS A 30 14.08 8.98 -4.64
CA LYS A 30 13.74 7.55 -4.62
C LYS A 30 12.25 7.26 -4.77
N PHE A 31 11.38 8.04 -4.12
CA PHE A 31 9.98 7.67 -3.94
C PHE A 31 9.00 8.57 -4.72
N ALA A 32 9.38 9.82 -5.03
CA ALA A 32 8.51 10.72 -5.78
C ALA A 32 8.18 10.24 -7.20
N PRO A 33 9.11 9.68 -8.00
CA PRO A 33 8.82 9.27 -9.38
C PRO A 33 7.64 8.29 -9.50
N LYS A 34 7.56 7.35 -8.55
CA LYS A 34 6.47 6.36 -8.46
C LYS A 34 5.12 7.03 -8.20
N VAL A 35 5.07 7.99 -7.27
CA VAL A 35 3.86 8.75 -6.93
C VAL A 35 3.42 9.62 -8.11
N VAL A 36 4.35 10.34 -8.75
CA VAL A 36 4.05 11.19 -9.91
C VAL A 36 3.48 10.36 -11.06
N ASN A 37 4.09 9.23 -11.37
CA ASN A 37 3.58 8.34 -12.42
C ASN A 37 2.17 7.82 -12.09
N TYR A 38 1.93 7.42 -10.84
CA TYR A 38 0.60 6.98 -10.41
C TYR A 38 -0.45 8.09 -10.59
N ILE A 39 -0.18 9.30 -10.11
CA ILE A 39 -1.14 10.42 -10.19
C ILE A 39 -1.42 10.80 -11.65
N LYS A 40 -0.39 10.83 -12.51
CA LYS A 40 -0.56 11.07 -13.95
C LYS A 40 -1.43 10.03 -14.64
N GLN A 41 -1.34 8.77 -14.24
CA GLN A 41 -2.20 7.69 -14.76
C GLN A 41 -3.63 7.73 -14.19
N ASN A 42 -3.87 8.52 -13.14
CA ASN A 42 -5.15 8.62 -12.43
C ASN A 42 -5.72 10.05 -12.52
N SER A 43 -5.71 10.62 -13.73
CA SER A 43 -6.35 11.91 -14.06
C SER A 43 -5.74 13.14 -13.36
N GLY A 44 -4.48 13.07 -12.93
CA GLY A 44 -3.76 14.20 -12.34
C GLY A 44 -2.60 14.70 -13.19
N SER A 45 -2.04 15.83 -12.78
CA SER A 45 -0.86 16.48 -13.37
C SER A 45 0.40 16.26 -12.51
N THR A 46 1.55 16.64 -13.06
CA THR A 46 2.82 16.62 -12.29
C THR A 46 2.76 17.59 -11.11
N ASP A 47 2.15 18.76 -11.28
CA ASP A 47 2.08 19.79 -10.24
C ASP A 47 1.20 19.32 -9.07
N GLU A 48 0.03 18.77 -9.37
CA GLU A 48 -0.84 18.14 -8.36
C GLU A 48 -0.14 16.98 -7.64
N ALA A 49 0.72 16.25 -8.33
CA ALA A 49 1.51 15.20 -7.71
C ALA A 49 2.56 15.76 -6.72
N GLN A 50 3.21 16.89 -7.05
CA GLN A 50 4.14 17.54 -6.13
C GLN A 50 3.43 18.05 -4.88
N ASP A 51 2.24 18.64 -5.04
CA ASP A 51 1.42 19.10 -3.92
C ASP A 51 1.03 17.94 -2.99
N VAL A 52 0.56 16.82 -3.57
CA VAL A 52 0.24 15.59 -2.82
C VAL A 52 1.45 15.06 -2.07
N ILE A 53 2.63 15.03 -2.69
CA ILE A 53 3.87 14.58 -2.06
C ILE A 53 4.23 15.49 -0.89
N GLN A 54 4.26 16.79 -1.10
CA GLN A 54 4.66 17.77 -0.09
C GLN A 54 3.73 17.73 1.12
N GLU A 55 2.41 17.74 0.89
CA GLU A 55 1.45 17.65 1.98
C GLU A 55 1.53 16.32 2.73
N THR A 56 1.84 15.22 2.01
CA THR A 56 2.06 13.91 2.64
C THR A 56 3.31 13.92 3.53
N LEU A 57 4.41 14.52 3.09
CA LEU A 57 5.62 14.65 3.91
C LEU A 57 5.38 15.51 5.16
N ILE A 58 4.62 16.60 5.04
CA ILE A 58 4.22 17.43 6.17
C ILE A 58 3.35 16.62 7.16
N ALA A 59 2.40 15.83 6.66
CA ALA A 59 1.57 14.97 7.51
C ALA A 59 2.40 13.92 8.25
N ILE A 60 3.38 13.30 7.58
CA ILE A 60 4.32 12.35 8.19
C ILE A 60 5.16 13.04 9.26
N TYR A 61 5.71 14.23 8.98
CA TYR A 61 6.49 15.01 9.94
C TYR A 61 5.67 15.33 11.20
N ASN A 62 4.45 15.83 11.03
CA ASN A 62 3.55 16.16 12.15
C ASN A 62 3.22 14.93 12.99
N GLN A 63 2.92 13.80 12.34
CA GLN A 63 2.65 12.54 13.03
C GLN A 63 3.89 12.03 13.79
N ALA A 64 5.07 12.14 13.18
CA ALA A 64 6.33 11.76 13.81
C ALA A 64 6.63 12.64 15.04
N SER A 65 6.40 13.95 14.93
CA SER A 65 6.68 14.93 15.99
C SER A 65 5.72 14.78 17.18
N GLN A 66 4.43 14.57 16.93
CA GLN A 66 3.40 14.52 17.97
C GLN A 66 3.18 13.12 18.55
N LYS A 67 3.28 12.08 17.72
CA LYS A 67 2.83 10.72 18.06
C LYS A 67 3.95 9.68 18.06
N LYS A 68 5.21 10.10 17.92
CA LYS A 68 6.41 9.22 17.86
C LYS A 68 6.21 8.07 16.87
N LEU A 69 5.97 8.42 15.61
CA LEU A 69 5.74 7.46 14.53
C LEU A 69 6.88 6.44 14.42
N GLN A 70 6.55 5.17 14.66
CA GLN A 70 7.44 4.03 14.45
C GLN A 70 7.01 3.27 13.20
N LEU A 71 7.89 3.25 12.22
CA LEU A 71 7.70 2.58 10.95
C LEU A 71 7.97 1.08 11.13
N THR A 72 6.98 0.25 10.79
CA THR A 72 7.07 -1.23 10.88
C THR A 72 7.06 -1.91 9.51
N CYS A 73 7.15 -1.13 8.43
CA CYS A 73 7.15 -1.60 7.05
C CYS A 73 8.09 -0.72 6.20
N PRO A 74 8.40 -1.09 4.95
CA PRO A 74 9.20 -0.24 4.07
C PRO A 74 8.59 1.16 3.90
N PHE A 75 9.44 2.18 3.85
CA PHE A 75 8.98 3.57 3.72
C PHE A 75 8.32 3.82 2.37
N ASP A 76 8.83 3.22 1.29
CA ASP A 76 8.21 3.32 -0.04
C ASP A 76 6.71 2.96 -0.01
N ALA A 77 6.39 1.78 0.54
CA ALA A 77 5.03 1.30 0.64
C ALA A 77 4.14 2.19 1.52
N TYR A 78 4.69 2.67 2.65
CA TYR A 78 3.98 3.57 3.56
C TYR A 78 3.68 4.93 2.90
N PHE A 79 4.71 5.54 2.32
CA PHE A 79 4.64 6.84 1.67
C PHE A 79 3.72 6.81 0.46
N PHE A 80 3.89 5.82 -0.43
CA PHE A 80 3.04 5.65 -1.60
C PHE A 80 1.57 5.47 -1.23
N LEU A 81 1.27 4.68 -0.19
CA LEU A 81 -0.10 4.48 0.27
C LEU A 81 -0.75 5.78 0.76
N LEU A 82 0.00 6.62 1.48
CA LEU A 82 -0.49 7.91 1.95
C LEU A 82 -0.75 8.87 0.79
N CYS A 83 0.18 8.99 -0.16
CA CYS A 83 0.01 9.80 -1.36
C CYS A 83 -1.19 9.35 -2.18
N LYS A 84 -1.33 8.03 -2.42
CA LYS A 84 -2.48 7.44 -3.11
C LYS A 84 -3.80 7.77 -2.42
N ARG A 85 -3.88 7.59 -1.10
CA ARG A 85 -5.09 7.92 -0.32
C ARG A 85 -5.43 9.40 -0.46
N LYS A 86 -4.44 10.28 -0.39
CA LYS A 86 -4.62 11.72 -0.52
C LYS A 86 -5.16 12.06 -1.91
N TRP A 87 -4.57 11.53 -2.97
CA TRP A 87 -5.03 11.74 -4.34
C TRP A 87 -6.47 11.28 -4.56
N LEU A 88 -6.83 10.09 -4.08
CA LEU A 88 -8.22 9.60 -4.18
C LEU A 88 -9.22 10.49 -3.43
N ASN A 89 -8.80 11.15 -2.35
CA ASN A 89 -9.64 12.12 -1.65
C ASN A 89 -9.77 13.43 -2.44
N GLU A 90 -8.71 13.90 -3.10
CA GLU A 90 -8.78 15.07 -3.97
C GLU A 90 -9.73 14.83 -5.16
N LEU A 91 -9.66 13.65 -5.79
CA LEU A 91 -10.59 13.26 -6.86
C LEU A 91 -12.06 13.24 -6.41
N LYS A 92 -12.33 12.88 -5.14
CA LYS A 92 -13.69 12.91 -4.59
C LYS A 92 -14.18 14.33 -4.35
N LYS A 93 -13.30 15.23 -3.89
CA LYS A 93 -13.62 16.64 -3.68
C LYS A 93 -13.91 17.36 -5.00
N SER A 94 -13.09 17.11 -6.03
CA SER A 94 -13.28 17.71 -7.36
C SER A 94 -14.55 17.22 -8.08
N SER A 95 -15.08 16.05 -7.70
CA SER A 95 -16.31 15.47 -8.26
C SER A 95 -17.63 16.03 -7.65
N ASN A 96 -17.61 17.01 -6.75
CA ASN A 96 -18.82 17.66 -6.19
C ASN A 96 -19.85 16.70 -5.57
N LYS A 97 -19.44 15.91 -4.58
CA LYS A 97 -20.35 15.41 -3.53
C LYS A 97 -19.71 15.64 -2.17
N GLU A 98 -20.26 16.58 -1.42
CA GLU A 98 -20.03 16.66 0.03
C GLU A 98 -20.27 15.28 0.64
N VAL A 99 -19.21 14.62 1.09
CA VAL A 99 -19.35 13.47 1.98
C VAL A 99 -18.41 13.72 3.15
N THR A 100 -19.07 14.05 4.25
CA THR A 100 -18.54 14.08 5.61
C THR A 100 -17.57 12.93 5.83
N ILE A 101 -16.41 13.25 6.40
CA ILE A 101 -15.33 12.31 6.71
C ILE A 101 -15.92 11.18 7.59
N ASN A 102 -16.20 10.04 6.97
CA ASN A 102 -16.31 8.76 7.68
C ASN A 102 -14.98 8.05 7.45
N GLU A 103 -14.17 7.96 8.50
CA GLU A 103 -12.84 7.33 8.53
C GLU A 103 -12.85 5.81 8.19
N GLU A 104 -13.97 5.22 7.79
CA GLU A 104 -14.14 3.77 7.64
C GLU A 104 -14.45 3.25 6.23
N VAL A 105 -14.52 4.10 5.19
CA VAL A 105 -14.67 3.61 3.81
C VAL A 105 -13.29 3.34 3.20
N LEU A 106 -12.63 2.30 3.73
CA LEU A 106 -11.48 1.63 3.15
C LEU A 106 -11.90 0.93 1.85
N SER A 107 -11.96 1.68 0.75
CA SER A 107 -11.74 1.07 -0.57
C SER A 107 -10.23 0.87 -0.69
N LYS A 108 -9.76 -0.33 -0.34
CA LYS A 108 -8.43 -0.81 -0.72
C LYS A 108 -8.52 -1.18 -2.19
N ASP A 109 -8.46 -0.16 -3.04
CA ASP A 109 -8.46 -0.28 -4.50
C ASP A 109 -7.03 -0.52 -4.99
N ASP A 110 -6.90 -1.56 -5.82
CA ASP A 110 -5.87 -1.84 -6.82
C ASP A 110 -4.40 -1.91 -6.39
N GLU A 111 -3.98 -3.13 -6.00
CA GLU A 111 -2.71 -3.73 -6.40
C GLU A 111 -2.91 -4.44 -7.75
N ALA A 112 -2.74 -3.72 -8.85
CA ALA A 112 -2.61 -4.32 -10.19
C ALA A 112 -2.02 -3.33 -11.21
N GLN A 113 -0.97 -2.58 -10.86
CA GLN A 113 -0.08 -2.02 -11.88
C GLN A 113 1.23 -1.54 -11.24
N GLU A 114 2.18 -2.46 -11.12
CA GLU A 114 3.58 -2.09 -11.02
C GLU A 114 4.37 -3.11 -11.84
N LEU A 115 4.66 -2.76 -13.10
CA LEU A 115 5.59 -3.53 -13.91
C LEU A 115 6.47 -2.55 -14.69
N ALA A 116 7.71 -2.39 -14.22
CA ALA A 116 8.93 -2.35 -15.05
C ALA A 116 10.13 -1.86 -14.22
N PHE A 117 10.37 -2.42 -13.03
CA PHE A 117 11.70 -2.31 -12.41
C PHE A 117 12.03 -3.64 -11.73
N GLU A 118 13.13 -4.27 -12.19
CA GLU A 118 13.71 -5.56 -11.75
C GLU A 118 12.98 -6.86 -12.16
N THR A 119 13.06 -7.22 -13.44
CA THR A 119 12.43 -8.41 -14.04
C THR A 119 12.79 -9.75 -13.36
N SER A 120 14.03 -9.94 -12.89
CA SER A 120 14.46 -11.21 -12.27
C SER A 120 13.93 -11.36 -10.83
N VAL A 121 14.18 -10.38 -9.97
CA VAL A 121 13.69 -10.34 -8.59
C VAL A 121 12.16 -10.39 -8.56
N PHE A 122 11.50 -9.70 -9.51
CA PHE A 122 10.06 -9.79 -9.69
C PHE A 122 9.60 -11.21 -10.02
N SER A 123 10.28 -11.91 -10.94
CA SER A 123 9.92 -13.28 -11.31
C SER A 123 10.03 -14.27 -10.14
N GLU A 124 11.07 -14.13 -9.30
CA GLU A 124 11.28 -15.00 -8.14
C GLU A 124 10.28 -14.70 -7.01
N LYS A 125 9.99 -13.41 -6.77
CA LYS A 125 8.91 -12.98 -5.86
C LYS A 125 7.55 -13.47 -6.35
N GLN A 126 7.28 -13.43 -7.65
CA GLN A 126 6.05 -13.94 -8.27
C GLN A 126 5.94 -15.47 -8.12
N ALA A 127 7.05 -16.19 -8.30
CA ALA A 127 7.08 -17.65 -8.11
C ALA A 127 6.79 -18.02 -6.65
N LEU A 128 7.43 -17.33 -5.68
CA LEU A 128 7.18 -17.53 -4.27
C LEU A 128 5.72 -17.20 -3.89
N PHE A 129 5.19 -16.08 -4.37
CA PHE A 129 3.79 -15.71 -4.18
C PHE A 129 2.86 -16.81 -4.70
N SER A 130 3.08 -17.29 -5.92
CA SER A 130 2.27 -18.35 -6.55
C SER A 130 2.32 -19.65 -5.76
N GLU A 131 3.51 -20.03 -5.26
CA GLU A 131 3.70 -21.21 -4.41
C GLU A 131 2.86 -21.11 -3.12
N MET A 132 2.92 -19.97 -2.42
CA MET A 132 2.18 -19.77 -1.17
C MET A 132 0.68 -19.59 -1.41
N PHE A 133 0.30 -18.95 -2.52
CA PHE A 133 -1.08 -18.77 -2.93
C PHE A 133 -1.75 -20.14 -3.16
N ASN A 134 -1.06 -21.07 -3.81
CA ASN A 134 -1.59 -22.41 -4.07
C ASN A 134 -1.83 -23.24 -2.80
N LYS A 135 -1.06 -22.99 -1.73
CA LYS A 135 -1.22 -23.61 -0.40
C LYS A 135 -2.42 -23.08 0.38
N LEU A 136 -3.06 -21.99 -0.06
CA LEU A 136 -4.30 -21.51 0.55
C LEU A 136 -5.46 -22.50 0.31
N GLY A 137 -6.38 -22.55 1.28
CA GLY A 137 -7.63 -23.29 1.12
C GLY A 137 -8.49 -22.72 0.00
N LYS A 138 -9.31 -23.57 -0.64
CA LYS A 138 -10.15 -23.22 -1.80
C LYS A 138 -10.93 -21.91 -1.61
N ALA A 139 -11.62 -21.75 -0.49
CA ALA A 139 -12.41 -20.55 -0.21
C ALA A 139 -11.58 -19.24 -0.09
N CYS A 140 -10.30 -19.32 0.30
CA CYS A 140 -9.42 -18.14 0.28
C CYS A 140 -8.90 -17.87 -1.13
N LYS A 141 -8.56 -18.91 -1.90
CA LYS A 141 -8.12 -18.77 -3.29
C LYS A 141 -9.22 -18.15 -4.14
N ASP A 142 -10.42 -18.71 -4.10
CA ASP A 142 -11.57 -18.24 -4.87
C ASP A 142 -11.89 -16.77 -4.55
N LEU A 143 -11.86 -16.40 -3.26
CA LEU A 143 -12.04 -15.02 -2.83
C LEU A 143 -10.95 -14.10 -3.38
N LEU A 144 -9.67 -14.43 -3.19
CA LEU A 144 -8.58 -13.56 -3.64
C LEU A 144 -8.53 -13.45 -5.17
N THR A 145 -8.74 -14.55 -5.89
CA THR A 145 -8.84 -14.56 -7.36
C THR A 145 -10.00 -13.69 -7.85
N ALA A 146 -11.16 -13.76 -7.20
CA ALA A 146 -12.28 -12.87 -7.52
C ALA A 146 -11.92 -11.40 -7.29
N THR A 147 -11.23 -11.08 -6.19
CA THR A 147 -10.79 -9.70 -5.90
C THR A 147 -9.73 -9.16 -6.86
N PHE A 148 -8.95 -10.04 -7.51
CA PHE A 148 -7.99 -9.61 -8.53
C PHE A 148 -8.64 -9.33 -9.88
N LYS A 149 -9.85 -9.86 -10.13
CA LYS A 149 -10.59 -9.69 -11.39
C LYS A 149 -11.66 -8.59 -11.30
N ILE A 150 -12.31 -8.49 -10.15
CA ILE A 150 -13.48 -7.63 -9.93
C ILE A 150 -13.06 -6.46 -9.04
N LYS A 151 -13.31 -5.24 -9.52
CA LYS A 151 -12.92 -4.00 -8.83
C LYS A 151 -13.74 -3.77 -7.56
N SER A 152 -15.07 -3.92 -7.63
CA SER A 152 -15.93 -3.69 -6.47
C SER A 152 -15.97 -4.90 -5.54
N MET A 153 -15.64 -4.68 -4.27
CA MET A 153 -15.84 -5.70 -3.23
C MET A 153 -17.31 -6.10 -3.04
N GLU A 154 -18.26 -5.26 -3.46
CA GLU A 154 -19.69 -5.59 -3.45
C GLU A 154 -20.02 -6.61 -4.54
N GLU A 155 -19.46 -6.46 -5.73
CA GLU A 155 -19.58 -7.41 -6.84
C GLU A 155 -18.86 -8.73 -6.53
N VAL A 156 -17.71 -8.68 -5.86
CA VAL A 156 -17.02 -9.87 -5.34
C VAL A 156 -17.92 -10.62 -4.34
N ALA A 157 -18.55 -9.91 -3.41
CA ALA A 157 -19.43 -10.52 -2.42
C ALA A 157 -20.64 -11.20 -3.10
N LYS A 158 -21.25 -10.52 -4.07
CA LYS A 158 -22.35 -11.05 -4.90
C LYS A 158 -21.93 -12.29 -5.68
N SER A 159 -20.76 -12.27 -6.35
CA SER A 159 -20.29 -13.41 -7.16
C SER A 159 -20.00 -14.67 -6.33
N LEU A 160 -19.65 -14.49 -5.05
CA LEU A 160 -19.39 -15.57 -4.12
C LEU A 160 -20.61 -15.95 -3.25
N GLY A 161 -21.75 -15.27 -3.43
CA GLY A 161 -22.96 -15.52 -2.64
C GLY A 161 -22.81 -15.21 -1.14
N VAL A 162 -21.95 -14.27 -0.78
CA VAL A 162 -21.68 -13.88 0.62
C VAL A 162 -21.99 -12.42 0.88
N THR A 163 -22.13 -12.04 2.15
CA THR A 163 -22.32 -10.63 2.50
C THR A 163 -21.03 -9.82 2.29
N TYR A 164 -21.18 -8.54 1.97
CA TYR A 164 -20.06 -7.61 1.81
C TYR A 164 -19.14 -7.56 3.04
N ALA A 165 -19.72 -7.50 4.24
CA ALA A 165 -18.98 -7.51 5.49
C ALA A 165 -18.16 -8.80 5.68
N TYR A 166 -18.74 -9.96 5.35
CA TYR A 166 -18.05 -11.24 5.41
C TYR A 166 -16.90 -11.31 4.39
N ALA A 167 -17.14 -10.90 3.14
CA ALA A 167 -16.12 -10.87 2.10
C ALA A 167 -14.92 -9.99 2.50
N ARG A 168 -15.14 -8.80 3.06
CA ARG A 168 -14.08 -7.91 3.55
C ARG A 168 -13.27 -8.54 4.68
N LYS A 169 -13.93 -9.07 5.71
CA LYS A 169 -13.26 -9.72 6.84
C LYS A 169 -12.44 -10.92 6.38
N LYS A 170 -13.03 -11.76 5.51
CA LYS A 170 -12.37 -12.96 4.98
C LYS A 170 -11.19 -12.60 4.07
N LYS A 171 -11.29 -11.56 3.23
CA LYS A 171 -10.18 -11.04 2.42
C LYS A 171 -9.01 -10.67 3.31
N SER A 172 -9.25 -9.89 4.36
CA SER A 172 -8.20 -9.48 5.30
C SER A 172 -7.52 -10.67 5.98
N LEU A 173 -8.28 -11.70 6.38
CA LEU A 173 -7.73 -12.91 7.00
C LEU A 173 -6.91 -13.74 6.01
N CYS A 174 -7.41 -13.93 4.78
CA CYS A 174 -6.71 -14.68 3.74
C CYS A 174 -5.42 -13.99 3.32
N ILE A 175 -5.43 -12.66 3.16
CA ILE A 175 -4.21 -11.87 2.89
C ILE A 175 -3.24 -12.01 4.06
N GLY A 176 -3.69 -11.80 5.30
CA GLY A 176 -2.81 -11.94 6.47
C GLY A 176 -2.18 -13.34 6.59
N LYS A 177 -2.93 -14.40 6.26
CA LYS A 177 -2.41 -15.77 6.20
C LYS A 177 -1.37 -15.91 5.08
N LEU A 178 -1.67 -15.42 3.88
CA LEU A 178 -0.76 -15.45 2.74
C LEU A 178 0.55 -14.72 3.05
N THR A 179 0.48 -13.52 3.60
CA THR A 179 1.64 -12.73 4.01
C THR A 179 2.51 -13.49 5.01
N LYS A 180 1.91 -14.13 6.03
CA LYS A 180 2.66 -14.94 7.00
C LYS A 180 3.37 -16.13 6.35
N MET A 181 2.72 -16.81 5.39
CA MET A 181 3.33 -17.93 4.67
C MET A 181 4.48 -17.47 3.78
N VAL A 182 4.33 -16.32 3.12
CA VAL A 182 5.41 -15.71 2.32
C VAL A 182 6.58 -15.31 3.20
N GLN A 183 6.35 -14.55 4.28
CA GLN A 183 7.40 -14.10 5.20
C GLN A 183 8.10 -15.25 5.93
N GLY A 184 7.40 -16.35 6.21
CA GLY A 184 7.98 -17.55 6.82
C GLY A 184 8.78 -18.42 5.86
N SER A 185 8.77 -18.13 4.55
CA SER A 185 9.52 -18.92 3.57
C SER A 185 11.01 -18.54 3.57
N PRO A 186 11.93 -19.51 3.58
CA PRO A 186 13.38 -19.24 3.47
C PRO A 186 13.74 -18.42 2.23
N LYS A 187 13.00 -18.62 1.11
CA LYS A 187 13.18 -17.87 -0.14
C LYS A 187 12.90 -16.38 0.03
N PHE A 188 11.99 -15.99 0.93
CA PHE A 188 11.67 -14.57 1.15
C PHE A 188 12.85 -13.79 1.71
N ASN A 189 13.64 -14.41 2.60
CA ASN A 189 14.82 -13.77 3.18
C ASN A 189 15.97 -13.62 2.17
N GLN A 190 16.04 -14.51 1.17
CA GLN A 190 17.03 -14.42 0.10
C GLN A 190 16.69 -13.34 -0.93
N LEU A 191 15.40 -13.02 -1.11
CA LEU A 191 14.89 -12.04 -2.08
C LEU A 191 14.81 -10.60 -1.55
N ASN A 192 15.08 -10.40 -0.26
CA ASN A 192 15.04 -9.10 0.42
C ASN A 192 16.35 -8.76 1.14
N ASN A 193 17.39 -9.57 0.97
CA ASN A 193 18.77 -9.23 1.31
C ASN A 193 19.49 -8.75 0.04
#